data_AF-A0A4R0GH08-F1
#
_entry.id   AF-A0A4R0GH08-F1
#
_cell.length_a   1.000
_cell.length_b   1.000
_cell.length_c   1.000
_cell.angle_alpha   90.00
_cell.angle_beta   90.00
_cell.angle_gamma   90.00
#
_symmetry.space_group_name_H-M   'P 1'
#
loop_
_entity.id
_entity.type
_entity.pdbx_description
1 polymer ?
#
loop_
_entity_poly.entity_id
_entity_poly.type
_entity_poly.pdbx_seq_one_letter_code
_entity_poly.pdbx_strand_id
1 'polypeptide(L)'
;MRAPKEPTGQRTGRRISGSMAGLAALAGLAGLAWAARGVPAALGGRLAGARADRAARSPQYRDGTFHNRADTRTMAPAPDRNLIRELIFGKQQRRPSAPVPLVRPAAEAAIDPTRELNVVWYGHASTLIEIEGRRVLLDPVWSERCSPSSSVGPRRLHEPPVRLDELPRLDAILISHDHYDHLDMATVRELTARQSAPFLVPLGVGAHLDRWGVPADRIVELDWAQTHRVADLEITCTAAQHFSGRGLHRNATLWSSWVVAGRQRNVYYTGDSGYFAGYAEIGAAHGPFDVTLIQIGAYDRAWPSIHMFPEEAVNAHLDLRGGLFVPVHWATFNLALHDWSEPVDRLWAEAKARDVRLAVPRPGERVVVDDPPPVDGWWQSVA
;
A
#
# COMPACT_ATOMS: atom_id res chain seq x y z
N MET A 1 68.68 -61.01 -8.66
CA MET A 1 68.24 -62.05 -9.61
C MET A 1 66.71 -61.98 -9.69
N ARG A 2 66.15 -61.78 -10.88
CA ARG A 2 64.71 -61.50 -11.11
C ARG A 2 63.86 -62.78 -11.02
N ALA A 3 62.68 -62.68 -10.39
CA ALA A 3 61.51 -63.56 -10.54
C ALA A 3 60.24 -62.78 -10.05
N PRO A 4 58.99 -63.17 -10.39
CA PRO A 4 58.07 -62.34 -11.17
C PRO A 4 56.89 -61.72 -10.40
N LYS A 5 56.17 -60.82 -11.08
CA LYS A 5 54.95 -60.10 -10.66
C LYS A 5 53.75 -61.04 -10.44
N GLU A 6 53.04 -60.86 -9.33
CA GLU A 6 51.63 -61.24 -9.17
C GLU A 6 50.69 -60.12 -9.68
N PRO A 7 49.47 -60.45 -10.17
CA PRO A 7 48.49 -59.46 -10.58
C PRO A 7 47.58 -59.06 -9.40
N THR A 8 47.70 -57.83 -8.91
CA THR A 8 46.73 -57.25 -7.96
C THR A 8 45.47 -56.80 -8.69
N GLY A 9 44.33 -57.31 -8.21
CA GLY A 9 43.01 -57.14 -8.78
C GLY A 9 42.51 -55.70 -8.94
N GLN A 10 41.63 -55.52 -9.92
CA GLN A 10 40.83 -54.32 -10.13
C GLN A 10 39.94 -54.07 -8.90
N ARG A 11 40.20 -52.95 -8.21
CA ARG A 11 39.23 -52.32 -7.30
C ARG A 11 38.25 -51.50 -8.14
N THR A 12 37.05 -52.03 -8.37
CA THR A 12 35.87 -51.27 -8.79
C THR A 12 35.38 -50.40 -7.64
N GLY A 13 36.01 -49.24 -7.47
CA GLY A 13 35.63 -48.22 -6.49
C GLY A 13 34.86 -47.06 -7.14
N ARG A 14 33.53 -47.06 -6.96
CA ARG A 14 32.65 -45.88 -6.87
C ARG A 14 32.72 -44.82 -8.00
N ARG A 15 31.78 -44.92 -8.95
CA ARG A 15 31.15 -43.77 -9.63
C ARG A 15 29.66 -43.70 -9.27
N ILE A 16 29.33 -43.30 -8.04
CA ILE A 16 27.93 -43.06 -7.63
C ILE A 16 27.74 -41.64 -7.04
N SER A 17 28.83 -40.88 -6.82
CA SER A 17 28.73 -39.54 -6.23
C SER A 17 28.27 -38.45 -7.21
N GLY A 18 28.52 -38.60 -8.51
CA GLY A 18 28.18 -37.57 -9.51
C GLY A 18 26.69 -37.46 -9.85
N SER A 19 25.94 -38.56 -9.80
CA SER A 19 24.52 -38.58 -10.15
C SER A 19 23.63 -37.97 -9.05
N MET A 20 23.94 -38.22 -7.77
CA MET A 20 23.19 -37.64 -6.66
C MET A 20 23.41 -36.12 -6.52
N ALA A 21 24.65 -35.64 -6.76
CA ALA A 21 24.93 -34.21 -6.76
C ALA A 21 24.21 -33.48 -7.92
N GLY A 22 24.14 -34.10 -9.10
CA GLY A 22 23.39 -33.56 -10.25
C GLY A 22 21.88 -33.50 -10.01
N LEU A 23 21.30 -34.55 -9.40
CA LEU A 23 19.88 -34.58 -9.02
C LEU A 23 19.54 -33.52 -7.96
N ALA A 24 20.40 -33.32 -6.96
CA ALA A 24 20.22 -32.28 -5.94
C ALA A 24 20.32 -30.86 -6.54
N ALA A 25 21.26 -30.63 -7.46
CA ALA A 25 21.38 -29.35 -8.15
C ALA A 25 20.17 -29.04 -9.04
N LEU A 26 19.67 -30.04 -9.78
CA LEU A 26 18.45 -29.91 -10.60
C LEU A 26 17.20 -29.66 -9.74
N ALA A 27 17.06 -30.37 -8.62
CA ALA A 27 15.97 -30.13 -7.67
C ALA A 27 16.03 -28.73 -7.06
N GLY A 28 17.23 -28.24 -6.73
CA GLY A 28 17.46 -26.87 -6.25
C GLY A 28 17.07 -25.81 -7.28
N LEU A 29 17.49 -25.99 -8.54
CA LEU A 29 17.11 -25.09 -9.65
C LEU A 29 15.60 -25.11 -9.92
N ALA A 30 14.97 -26.29 -9.88
CA ALA A 30 13.52 -26.42 -10.02
C ALA A 30 12.77 -25.73 -8.87
N GLY A 31 13.27 -25.85 -7.63
CA GLY A 31 12.72 -25.14 -6.47
C GLY A 31 12.81 -23.62 -6.60
N LEU A 32 13.96 -23.10 -7.06
CA LEU A 32 14.14 -21.66 -7.32
C LEU A 32 13.22 -21.15 -8.44
N ALA A 33 13.12 -21.88 -9.55
CA ALA A 33 12.22 -21.54 -10.65
C ALA A 33 10.75 -21.54 -10.20
N TRP A 34 10.35 -22.52 -9.39
CA TRP A 34 9.00 -22.59 -8.82
C TRP A 34 8.72 -21.43 -7.85
N ALA A 35 9.67 -21.05 -7.00
CA ALA A 35 9.54 -19.91 -6.11
C ALA A 35 9.45 -18.57 -6.87
N ALA A 36 10.12 -18.45 -8.02
CA ALA A 36 10.13 -17.23 -8.84
C ALA A 36 8.97 -17.16 -9.85
N ARG A 37 8.19 -18.23 -10.06
CA ARG A 37 7.19 -18.31 -11.14
C ARG A 37 6.10 -17.23 -11.11
N GLY A 38 5.80 -16.68 -9.92
CA GLY A 38 4.80 -15.63 -9.75
C GLY A 38 5.31 -14.22 -10.09
N VAL A 39 6.63 -14.01 -10.07
CA VAL A 39 7.26 -12.69 -10.21
C VAL A 39 6.87 -12.01 -11.52
N PRO A 40 6.97 -12.65 -12.71
CA PRO A 40 6.60 -11.98 -13.96
C PRO A 40 5.14 -11.53 -14.02
N ALA A 41 4.22 -12.26 -13.36
CA ALA A 41 2.83 -11.85 -13.28
C ALA A 41 2.64 -10.68 -12.31
N ALA A 42 3.33 -10.70 -11.16
CA ALA A 42 3.22 -9.67 -10.12
C ALA A 42 3.79 -8.30 -10.56
N LEU A 43 4.73 -8.28 -11.52
CA LEU A 43 5.19 -7.06 -12.18
C LEU A 43 4.07 -6.30 -12.92
N GLY A 44 2.98 -7.00 -13.27
CA GLY A 44 1.81 -6.42 -13.93
C GLY A 44 1.97 -6.21 -15.44
N GLY A 45 0.98 -5.53 -16.04
CA GLY A 45 0.97 -5.16 -17.45
C GLY A 45 1.73 -3.87 -17.76
N ARG A 46 1.76 -3.49 -19.04
CA ARG A 46 2.41 -2.26 -19.53
C ARG A 46 1.38 -1.38 -20.24
N LEU A 47 1.63 -0.08 -20.19
CA LEU A 47 0.84 0.91 -20.90
C LEU A 47 0.93 0.68 -22.42
N ALA A 48 -0.20 0.46 -23.08
CA ALA A 48 -0.27 0.19 -24.52
C ALA A 48 -1.66 0.57 -25.09
N GLY A 49 -1.73 0.74 -26.42
CA GLY A 49 -2.97 1.00 -27.15
C GLY A 49 -3.76 2.19 -26.59
N ALA A 50 -5.08 2.02 -26.47
CA ALA A 50 -5.98 3.08 -26.01
C ALA A 50 -5.62 3.67 -24.63
N ARG A 51 -4.98 2.89 -23.74
CA ARG A 51 -4.51 3.41 -22.44
C ARG A 51 -3.29 4.31 -22.59
N ALA A 52 -2.35 3.95 -23.47
CA ALA A 52 -1.22 4.81 -23.79
C ALA A 52 -1.69 6.13 -24.41
N ASP A 53 -2.68 6.07 -25.30
CA ASP A 53 -3.26 7.29 -25.90
C ASP A 53 -3.95 8.17 -24.86
N ARG A 54 -4.64 7.57 -23.88
CA ARG A 54 -5.25 8.30 -22.76
C ARG A 54 -4.21 8.95 -21.86
N ALA A 55 -3.17 8.20 -21.48
CA ALA A 55 -2.06 8.73 -20.69
C ALA A 55 -1.36 9.89 -21.41
N ALA A 56 -1.10 9.77 -22.71
CA ALA A 56 -0.47 10.82 -23.51
C ALA A 56 -1.26 12.14 -23.58
N ARG A 57 -2.56 12.12 -23.24
CA ARG A 57 -3.39 13.34 -23.13
C ARG A 57 -3.40 13.95 -21.73
N SER A 58 -2.84 13.26 -20.74
CA SER A 58 -2.72 13.78 -19.37
C SER A 58 -1.72 14.94 -19.33
N PRO A 59 -2.04 16.06 -18.65
CA PRO A 59 -1.06 17.11 -18.40
C PRO A 59 0.15 16.64 -17.58
N GLN A 60 0.02 15.53 -16.86
CA GLN A 60 1.10 14.97 -16.03
C GLN A 60 2.01 14.02 -16.79
N TYR A 61 1.69 13.66 -18.04
CA TYR A 61 2.45 12.70 -18.82
C TYR A 61 3.31 13.38 -19.89
N ARG A 62 4.63 13.16 -19.82
CA ARG A 62 5.60 13.64 -20.80
C ARG A 62 6.81 12.73 -20.83
N ASP A 63 7.46 12.63 -21.98
CA ASP A 63 8.67 11.82 -22.18
C ASP A 63 8.50 10.34 -21.74
N GLY A 64 7.30 9.78 -21.97
CA GLY A 64 7.00 8.38 -21.67
C GLY A 64 6.75 8.06 -20.19
N THR A 65 6.64 9.07 -19.31
CA THR A 65 6.41 8.90 -17.87
C THR A 65 5.49 9.96 -17.29
N PHE A 66 4.89 9.67 -16.13
CA PHE A 66 4.14 10.63 -15.31
C PHE A 66 5.07 11.44 -14.39
N HIS A 67 4.64 12.66 -14.06
CA HIS A 67 5.42 13.62 -13.27
C HIS A 67 4.55 14.32 -12.23
N ASN A 68 5.17 14.77 -11.13
CA ASN A 68 4.52 15.66 -10.17
C ASN A 68 4.33 17.08 -10.75
N ARG A 69 3.39 17.85 -10.19
CA ARG A 69 3.14 19.26 -10.56
C ARG A 69 4.32 20.17 -10.24
N ALA A 70 4.92 20.00 -9.06
CA ALA A 70 6.12 20.72 -8.64
C ALA A 70 7.38 19.92 -8.97
N ASP A 71 8.52 20.60 -9.09
CA ASP A 71 9.82 19.96 -9.29
C ASP A 71 10.22 19.20 -8.02
N THR A 72 9.74 17.96 -7.94
CA THR A 72 9.78 17.15 -6.72
C THR A 72 11.06 16.33 -6.74
N ARG A 73 12.00 16.62 -5.84
CA ARG A 73 13.20 15.77 -5.67
C ARG A 73 12.82 14.52 -4.90
N THR A 74 12.45 13.45 -5.61
CA THR A 74 12.06 12.13 -5.05
C THR A 74 13.12 11.49 -4.15
N MET A 75 14.40 11.80 -4.38
CA MET A 75 15.52 11.32 -3.58
C MET A 75 16.55 12.43 -3.38
N ALA A 76 17.18 12.45 -2.21
CA ALA A 76 18.39 13.24 -2.00
C ALA A 76 19.55 12.72 -2.89
N PRO A 77 20.52 13.57 -3.30
CA PRO A 77 21.62 13.14 -4.15
C PRO A 77 22.50 12.09 -3.43
N ALA A 78 22.58 10.89 -4.03
CA ALA A 78 23.28 9.68 -3.55
C ALA A 78 22.81 9.17 -2.17
N PRO A 79 22.81 7.85 -1.92
CA PRO A 79 22.55 7.35 -0.58
C PRO A 79 23.64 7.91 0.34
N ASP A 80 23.23 8.75 1.29
CA ASP A 80 24.14 9.25 2.32
C ASP A 80 24.86 8.05 2.95
N ARG A 81 26.18 8.15 3.21
CA ARG A 81 26.91 7.14 3.98
C ARG A 81 26.20 6.82 5.31
N ASN A 82 25.39 7.75 5.80
CA ASN A 82 24.50 7.56 6.94
C ASN A 82 23.43 6.49 6.72
N LEU A 83 22.78 6.38 5.55
CA LEU A 83 21.72 5.37 5.30
C LEU A 83 22.25 3.94 5.38
N ILE A 84 23.41 3.67 4.75
CA ILE A 84 24.06 2.35 4.82
C ILE A 84 24.54 2.06 6.25
N ARG A 85 25.08 3.07 6.94
CA ARG A 85 25.48 2.93 8.34
C ARG A 85 24.29 2.65 9.24
N GLU A 86 23.15 3.29 9.01
CA GLU A 86 21.93 3.13 9.79
C GLU A 86 21.26 1.78 9.54
N LEU A 87 21.31 1.27 8.31
CA LEU A 87 20.91 -0.11 8.01
C LEU A 87 21.75 -1.17 8.75
N ILE A 88 23.04 -0.90 9.01
CA ILE A 88 23.98 -1.87 9.61
C ILE A 88 24.12 -1.70 11.13
N PHE A 89 24.14 -0.47 11.62
CA PHE A 89 24.42 -0.10 13.01
C PHE A 89 23.27 0.62 13.71
N GLY A 90 22.14 0.78 13.02
CA GLY A 90 20.93 1.37 13.58
C GLY A 90 20.43 0.59 14.79
N LYS A 91 19.97 1.33 15.79
CA LYS A 91 19.41 0.77 17.04
C LYS A 91 17.88 0.76 17.04
N GLN A 92 17.26 0.98 15.87
CA GLN A 92 15.83 1.19 15.77
C GLN A 92 15.06 -0.09 16.04
N GLN A 93 14.02 0.02 16.85
CA GLN A 93 13.05 -1.03 17.11
C GLN A 93 12.03 -1.04 15.97
N ARG A 94 12.40 -1.69 14.87
CA ARG A 94 11.57 -1.71 13.64
C ARG A 94 10.50 -2.81 13.62
N ARG A 95 10.22 -3.40 14.79
CA ARG A 95 9.19 -4.42 15.03
C ARG A 95 8.68 -4.29 16.46
N PRO A 96 7.40 -4.60 16.72
CA PRO A 96 6.85 -4.60 18.06
C PRO A 96 7.48 -5.71 18.92
N SER A 97 7.52 -5.50 20.23
CA SER A 97 8.02 -6.46 21.22
C SER A 97 7.01 -7.57 21.55
N ALA A 98 5.73 -7.35 21.25
CA ALA A 98 4.63 -8.31 21.38
C ALA A 98 3.70 -8.25 20.14
N PRO A 99 2.79 -9.23 19.94
CA PRO A 99 1.84 -9.16 18.82
C PRO A 99 1.02 -7.87 18.84
N VAL A 100 0.86 -7.23 17.67
CA VAL A 100 -0.05 -6.09 17.49
C VAL A 100 -1.48 -6.55 17.86
N PRO A 101 -2.20 -5.84 18.74
CA PRO A 101 -3.55 -6.21 19.11
C PRO A 101 -4.49 -6.05 17.92
N LEU A 102 -5.18 -7.13 17.53
CA LEU A 102 -6.14 -7.13 16.44
C LEU A 102 -7.57 -7.14 16.98
N VAL A 103 -8.45 -6.40 16.32
CA VAL A 103 -9.89 -6.40 16.57
C VAL A 103 -10.58 -7.00 15.36
N ARG A 104 -11.52 -7.92 15.58
CA ARG A 104 -12.38 -8.39 14.48
C ARG A 104 -13.62 -7.49 14.44
N PRO A 105 -13.90 -6.78 13.33
CA PRO A 105 -15.08 -5.93 13.24
C PRO A 105 -16.34 -6.79 13.38
N ALA A 106 -17.32 -6.33 14.14
CA ALA A 106 -18.59 -7.02 14.29
C ALA A 106 -19.25 -7.22 12.91
N ALA A 107 -19.67 -8.46 12.62
CA ALA A 107 -20.18 -8.88 11.31
C ALA A 107 -21.45 -8.14 10.85
N GLU A 108 -22.19 -7.53 11.78
CA GLU A 108 -23.60 -7.13 11.58
C GLU A 108 -23.97 -5.83 12.31
N ALA A 109 -23.09 -4.83 12.36
CA ALA A 109 -23.62 -3.49 12.61
C ALA A 109 -24.49 -3.13 11.39
N ALA A 110 -25.81 -3.14 11.56
CA ALA A 110 -26.74 -2.68 10.55
C ALA A 110 -26.33 -1.25 10.20
N ILE A 111 -25.89 -1.02 8.97
CA ILE A 111 -25.56 0.34 8.54
C ILE A 111 -26.85 1.13 8.66
N ASP A 112 -26.91 2.14 9.52
CA ASP A 112 -27.92 3.18 9.39
C ASP A 112 -27.57 3.98 8.12
N PRO A 113 -28.30 3.76 7.00
CA PRO A 113 -27.95 4.34 5.72
C PRO A 113 -28.07 5.87 5.72
N THR A 114 -28.72 6.43 6.76
CA THR A 114 -29.05 7.84 6.82
C THR A 114 -28.05 8.68 7.59
N ARG A 115 -27.12 8.07 8.35
CA ARG A 115 -26.23 8.82 9.26
C ARG A 115 -24.79 8.33 9.42
N GLU A 116 -24.45 7.11 9.01
CA GLU A 116 -23.16 6.54 9.41
C GLU A 116 -22.03 6.79 8.41
N LEU A 117 -21.01 7.52 8.90
CA LEU A 117 -19.67 7.51 8.36
C LEU A 117 -18.76 6.73 9.33
N ASN A 118 -18.33 5.54 8.92
CA ASN A 118 -17.43 4.69 9.69
C ASN A 118 -16.16 4.38 8.89
N VAL A 119 -15.07 4.16 9.62
CA VAL A 119 -13.78 3.75 9.07
C VAL A 119 -13.32 2.48 9.78
N VAL A 120 -12.99 1.43 9.03
CA VAL A 120 -12.34 0.22 9.56
C VAL A 120 -10.96 0.10 8.92
N TRP A 121 -9.92 0.25 9.73
CA TRP A 121 -8.53 0.17 9.26
C TRP A 121 -8.01 -1.26 9.38
N TYR A 122 -7.68 -1.93 8.28
CA TYR A 122 -7.20 -3.32 8.28
C TYR A 122 -5.66 -3.44 8.39
N GLY A 123 -4.96 -2.30 8.42
CA GLY A 123 -3.51 -2.22 8.47
C GLY A 123 -2.93 -1.56 7.21
N HIS A 124 -1.77 -0.95 7.35
CA HIS A 124 -1.07 -0.18 6.32
C HIS A 124 -2.00 0.88 5.72
N ALA A 125 -2.22 0.86 4.41
CA ALA A 125 -3.18 1.68 3.70
C ALA A 125 -4.59 1.07 3.59
N SER A 126 -4.73 -0.23 3.84
CA SER A 126 -5.97 -0.97 3.61
C SER A 126 -7.07 -0.54 4.57
N THR A 127 -8.07 0.17 4.05
CA THR A 127 -9.11 0.82 4.86
C THR A 127 -10.47 0.67 4.19
N LEU A 128 -11.47 0.23 4.96
CA LEU A 128 -12.87 0.22 4.53
C LEU A 128 -13.57 1.46 5.06
N ILE A 129 -14.16 2.22 4.15
CA ILE A 129 -15.06 3.33 4.45
C ILE A 129 -16.49 2.83 4.29
N GLU A 130 -17.30 3.02 5.32
CA GLU A 130 -18.75 2.88 5.25
C GLU A 130 -19.33 4.31 5.28
N ILE A 131 -19.94 4.75 4.18
CA ILE A 131 -20.43 6.12 4.00
C ILE A 131 -21.83 6.08 3.39
N GLU A 132 -22.84 6.55 4.14
CA GLU A 132 -24.22 6.70 3.66
C GLU A 132 -24.79 5.41 3.03
N GLY A 133 -24.54 4.27 3.68
CA GLY A 133 -25.00 2.97 3.18
C GLY A 133 -24.10 2.32 2.12
N ARG A 134 -22.97 2.95 1.75
CA ARG A 134 -22.02 2.45 0.75
C ARG A 134 -20.71 2.01 1.37
N ARG A 135 -20.04 1.08 0.69
CA ARG A 135 -18.77 0.53 1.14
C ARG A 135 -17.66 0.70 0.11
N VAL A 136 -16.61 1.40 0.49
CA VAL A 136 -15.44 1.69 -0.36
C VAL A 136 -14.19 1.13 0.30
N LEU A 137 -13.47 0.26 -0.42
CA LEU A 137 -12.21 -0.32 0.06
C LEU A 137 -11.02 0.39 -0.60
N LEU A 138 -10.12 0.93 0.21
CA LEU A 138 -8.91 1.64 -0.23
C LEU A 138 -7.70 0.72 -0.16
N ASP A 139 -6.86 0.72 -1.19
CA ASP A 139 -5.53 0.09 -1.27
C ASP A 139 -5.43 -1.28 -0.55
N PRO A 140 -6.24 -2.28 -0.97
CA PRO A 140 -6.30 -3.55 -0.27
C PRO A 140 -5.06 -4.41 -0.51
N VAL A 141 -4.36 -4.77 0.57
CA VAL A 141 -3.22 -5.68 0.60
C VAL A 141 -3.36 -6.72 1.71
N TRP A 142 -3.77 -7.93 1.32
CA TRP A 142 -3.92 -9.08 2.19
C TRP A 142 -2.73 -10.03 2.16
N SER A 143 -1.82 -9.86 1.20
CA SER A 143 -0.61 -10.69 1.10
C SER A 143 0.32 -10.53 2.30
N GLU A 144 1.02 -11.61 2.63
CA GLU A 144 2.01 -11.66 3.72
C GLU A 144 3.22 -10.73 3.46
N ARG A 145 3.49 -10.42 2.20
CA ARG A 145 4.59 -9.55 1.79
C ARG A 145 4.16 -8.58 0.70
N CYS A 146 4.59 -7.33 0.80
CA CYS A 146 4.49 -6.35 -0.28
C CYS A 146 5.70 -6.49 -1.22
N SER A 147 5.63 -7.44 -2.15
CA SER A 147 6.74 -7.78 -3.04
C SER A 147 6.25 -8.53 -4.29
N PRO A 148 6.99 -8.49 -5.42
CA PRO A 148 6.70 -9.37 -6.54
C PRO A 148 6.92 -10.85 -6.21
N SER A 149 7.62 -11.15 -5.11
CA SER A 149 7.93 -12.50 -4.63
C SER A 149 7.19 -12.79 -3.34
N SER A 150 6.61 -13.99 -3.23
CA SER A 150 6.01 -14.49 -1.99
C SER A 150 7.05 -14.80 -0.89
N SER A 151 8.34 -14.88 -1.25
CA SER A 151 9.41 -15.34 -0.35
C SER A 151 10.33 -14.22 0.13
N VAL A 152 10.45 -13.14 -0.65
CA VAL A 152 11.41 -12.03 -0.41
C VAL A 152 10.65 -10.72 -0.35
N GLY A 153 11.15 -9.75 0.42
CA GLY A 153 10.55 -8.41 0.57
C GLY A 153 9.92 -8.20 1.95
N PRO A 154 9.44 -6.98 2.23
CA PRO A 154 8.90 -6.63 3.54
C PRO A 154 7.72 -7.53 3.89
N ARG A 155 7.73 -8.06 5.11
CA ARG A 155 6.71 -8.95 5.66
C ARG A 155 5.81 -8.15 6.60
N ARG A 156 4.51 -8.43 6.61
CA ARG A 156 3.58 -7.81 7.55
C ARG A 156 3.90 -8.16 9.01
N LEU A 157 3.60 -7.24 9.92
CA LEU A 157 3.87 -7.33 11.36
C LEU A 157 2.74 -8.03 12.14
N HIS A 158 1.56 -8.13 11.55
CA HIS A 158 0.38 -8.82 12.06
C HIS A 158 -0.38 -9.43 10.90
N GLU A 159 -1.30 -10.38 11.10
CA GLU A 159 -2.17 -10.90 10.03
C GLU A 159 -3.33 -9.92 9.71
N PRO A 160 -3.97 -10.01 8.52
CA PRO A 160 -5.13 -9.16 8.24
C PRO A 160 -6.24 -9.49 9.24
N PRO A 161 -6.94 -8.50 9.83
CA PRO A 161 -7.92 -8.76 10.90
C PRO A 161 -9.09 -9.68 10.49
N VAL A 162 -9.38 -9.74 9.18
CA VAL A 162 -10.39 -10.60 8.57
C VAL A 162 -9.86 -11.15 7.24
N ARG A 163 -10.37 -12.29 6.79
CA ARG A 163 -10.10 -12.81 5.44
C ARG A 163 -10.83 -11.98 4.38
N LEU A 164 -10.36 -12.04 3.13
CA LEU A 164 -11.02 -11.34 2.01
C LEU A 164 -12.47 -11.81 1.76
N ASP A 165 -12.81 -13.05 2.13
CA ASP A 165 -14.17 -13.59 2.01
C ASP A 165 -15.08 -13.28 3.20
N GLU A 166 -14.53 -12.69 4.25
CA GLU A 166 -15.27 -12.12 5.37
C GLU A 166 -15.56 -10.63 5.14
N LEU A 167 -15.02 -10.02 4.06
CA LEU A 167 -15.34 -8.63 3.72
C LEU A 167 -16.82 -8.50 3.32
N PRO A 168 -17.48 -7.41 3.73
CA PRO A 168 -18.83 -7.14 3.26
C PRO A 168 -18.86 -6.89 1.74
N ARG A 169 -20.06 -6.87 1.15
CA ARG A 169 -20.24 -6.44 -0.23
C ARG A 169 -19.68 -5.02 -0.39
N LEU A 170 -18.79 -4.85 -1.37
CA LEU A 170 -18.18 -3.58 -1.71
C LEU A 170 -18.96 -2.91 -2.84
N ASP A 171 -19.04 -1.58 -2.80
CA ASP A 171 -19.55 -0.77 -3.91
C ASP A 171 -18.41 -0.26 -4.79
N ALA A 172 -17.23 0.05 -4.23
CA ALA A 172 -16.04 0.44 -4.98
C ALA A 172 -14.75 -0.06 -4.33
N ILE A 173 -13.71 -0.27 -5.15
CA ILE A 173 -12.33 -0.52 -4.70
C ILE A 173 -11.43 0.55 -5.32
N LEU A 174 -10.69 1.30 -4.50
CA LEU A 174 -9.85 2.40 -4.97
C LEU A 174 -8.39 2.03 -4.77
N ILE A 175 -7.58 2.29 -5.79
CA ILE A 175 -6.13 2.12 -5.75
C ILE A 175 -5.47 3.49 -5.92
N SER A 176 -4.61 3.91 -5.00
CA SER A 176 -3.90 5.19 -5.07
C SER A 176 -2.76 5.17 -6.10
N HIS A 177 -1.97 4.09 -6.16
CA HIS A 177 -0.82 3.94 -7.05
C HIS A 177 -0.36 2.47 -7.15
N ASP A 178 0.66 2.19 -7.95
CA ASP A 178 1.04 0.82 -8.31
C ASP A 178 2.10 0.15 -7.42
N HIS A 179 2.49 0.69 -6.27
CA HIS A 179 3.47 0.02 -5.40
C HIS A 179 2.91 -1.26 -4.78
N TYR A 180 3.79 -2.17 -4.35
CA TYR A 180 3.40 -3.52 -3.91
C TYR A 180 2.61 -3.54 -2.60
N ASP A 181 2.74 -2.50 -1.79
CA ASP A 181 2.05 -2.28 -0.53
C ASP A 181 0.73 -1.51 -0.68
N HIS A 182 0.37 -1.10 -1.91
CA HIS A 182 -0.90 -0.46 -2.25
C HIS A 182 -1.69 -1.23 -3.32
N LEU A 183 -0.99 -2.01 -4.15
CA LEU A 183 -1.54 -2.80 -5.23
C LEU A 183 -0.98 -4.22 -5.20
N ASP A 184 -1.72 -5.12 -4.56
CA ASP A 184 -1.36 -6.53 -4.44
C ASP A 184 -2.09 -7.41 -5.46
N MET A 185 -1.34 -8.11 -6.31
CA MET A 185 -1.90 -8.98 -7.36
C MET A 185 -2.78 -10.09 -6.78
N ALA A 186 -2.38 -10.70 -5.66
CA ALA A 186 -3.15 -11.80 -5.07
C ALA A 186 -4.49 -11.29 -4.54
N THR A 187 -4.46 -10.18 -3.82
CA THR A 187 -5.66 -9.49 -3.33
C THR A 187 -6.59 -9.06 -4.46
N VAL A 188 -6.06 -8.44 -5.53
CA VAL A 188 -6.87 -8.05 -6.70
C VAL A 188 -7.57 -9.25 -7.31
N ARG A 189 -6.86 -10.36 -7.53
CA ARG A 189 -7.45 -11.58 -8.12
C ARG A 189 -8.56 -12.16 -7.25
N GLU A 190 -8.36 -12.20 -5.95
CA GLU A 190 -9.37 -12.72 -5.02
C GLU A 190 -10.59 -11.79 -4.93
N LEU A 191 -10.39 -10.47 -4.85
CA LEU A 191 -11.48 -9.48 -4.92
C LEU A 191 -12.23 -9.55 -6.25
N THR A 192 -11.54 -9.78 -7.37
CA THR A 192 -12.18 -9.94 -8.69
C THR A 192 -13.12 -11.13 -8.72
N ALA A 193 -12.72 -12.24 -8.11
CA ALA A 193 -13.51 -13.47 -8.05
C ALA A 193 -14.71 -13.38 -7.09
N ARG A 194 -14.63 -12.53 -6.05
CA ARG A 194 -15.61 -12.49 -4.95
C ARG A 194 -16.55 -11.29 -4.98
N GLN A 195 -16.11 -10.18 -5.55
CA GLN A 195 -16.84 -8.92 -5.56
C GLN A 195 -17.18 -8.53 -6.98
N SER A 196 -18.27 -7.79 -7.17
CA SER A 196 -18.63 -7.16 -8.46
C SER A 196 -18.18 -5.70 -8.56
N ALA A 197 -17.68 -5.12 -7.46
CA ALA A 197 -17.29 -3.71 -7.40
C ALA A 197 -16.27 -3.34 -8.51
N PRO A 198 -16.40 -2.16 -9.14
CA PRO A 198 -15.37 -1.63 -10.01
C PRO A 198 -14.12 -1.24 -9.19
N PHE A 199 -12.97 -1.34 -9.86
CA PHE A 199 -11.70 -0.79 -9.43
C PHE A 199 -11.55 0.61 -10.04
N LEU A 200 -11.48 1.63 -9.20
CA LEU A 200 -11.13 2.99 -9.58
C LEU A 200 -9.65 3.21 -9.31
N VAL A 201 -8.91 3.53 -10.35
CA VAL A 201 -7.44 3.58 -10.31
C VAL A 201 -6.94 4.79 -11.11
N PRO A 202 -5.74 5.32 -10.82
CA PRO A 202 -5.14 6.37 -11.65
C PRO A 202 -4.71 5.81 -13.02
N LEU A 203 -4.54 6.70 -14.00
CA LEU A 203 -4.15 6.34 -15.37
C LEU A 203 -2.96 5.37 -15.43
N GLY A 204 -3.07 4.32 -16.23
CA GLY A 204 -2.03 3.33 -16.47
C GLY A 204 -2.07 2.13 -15.53
N VAL A 205 -2.59 2.27 -14.30
CA VAL A 205 -2.74 1.15 -13.36
C VAL A 205 -3.68 0.08 -13.90
N GLY A 206 -4.64 0.46 -14.74
CA GLY A 206 -5.56 -0.48 -15.39
C GLY A 206 -4.85 -1.53 -16.25
N ALA A 207 -3.64 -1.25 -16.75
CA ALA A 207 -2.83 -2.24 -17.48
C ALA A 207 -2.42 -3.43 -16.58
N HIS A 208 -2.17 -3.19 -15.29
CA HIS A 208 -1.90 -4.25 -14.33
C HIS A 208 -3.16 -5.08 -14.04
N LEU A 209 -4.30 -4.40 -13.85
CA LEU A 209 -5.59 -5.06 -13.60
C LEU A 209 -6.02 -5.95 -14.77
N ASP A 210 -5.88 -5.48 -16.02
CA ASP A 210 -6.08 -6.29 -17.23
C ASP A 210 -5.23 -7.55 -17.23
N ARG A 211 -3.93 -7.39 -16.95
CA ARG A 211 -2.97 -8.50 -16.90
C ARG A 211 -3.33 -9.53 -15.84
N TRP A 212 -4.01 -9.12 -14.78
CA TRP A 212 -4.43 -9.98 -13.68
C TRP A 212 -5.84 -10.56 -13.84
N GLY A 213 -6.56 -10.18 -14.90
CA GLY A 213 -7.85 -10.75 -15.27
C GLY A 213 -9.07 -10.01 -14.70
N VAL A 214 -8.92 -8.73 -14.31
CA VAL A 214 -10.07 -7.89 -13.97
C VAL A 214 -10.87 -7.62 -15.25
N PRO A 215 -12.21 -7.83 -15.27
CA PRO A 215 -13.04 -7.48 -16.42
C PRO A 215 -12.93 -6.00 -16.79
N ALA A 216 -12.86 -5.70 -18.08
CA ALA A 216 -12.62 -4.33 -18.57
C ALA A 216 -13.70 -3.33 -18.14
N ASP A 217 -14.95 -3.77 -18.03
CA ASP A 217 -16.10 -2.99 -17.54
C ASP A 217 -16.02 -2.67 -16.04
N ARG A 218 -15.14 -3.35 -15.30
CA ARG A 218 -14.86 -3.10 -13.88
C ARG A 218 -13.59 -2.28 -13.65
N ILE A 219 -12.93 -1.78 -14.69
CA ILE A 219 -11.72 -0.95 -14.56
C ILE A 219 -12.05 0.47 -14.96
N VAL A 220 -12.00 1.38 -13.99
CA VAL A 220 -12.22 2.81 -14.19
C VAL A 220 -10.90 3.54 -13.94
N GLU A 221 -10.25 3.96 -15.02
CA GLU A 221 -8.99 4.72 -14.94
C GLU A 221 -9.25 6.22 -14.99
N LEU A 222 -8.76 6.97 -14.01
CA LEU A 222 -8.97 8.41 -13.85
C LEU A 222 -7.64 9.17 -13.87
N ASP A 223 -7.65 10.35 -14.49
CA ASP A 223 -6.61 11.36 -14.30
C ASP A 223 -6.95 12.26 -13.11
N TRP A 224 -5.99 13.06 -12.65
CA TRP A 224 -6.25 14.06 -11.62
C TRP A 224 -7.38 15.02 -12.03
N ALA A 225 -8.20 15.38 -11.02
CA ALA A 225 -9.44 16.14 -11.13
C ALA A 225 -10.58 15.44 -11.90
N GLN A 226 -10.39 14.21 -12.39
CA GLN A 226 -11.50 13.44 -12.96
C GLN A 226 -12.31 12.77 -11.86
N THR A 227 -13.63 12.75 -12.07
CA THR A 227 -14.60 12.18 -11.13
C THR A 227 -15.37 11.06 -11.80
N HIS A 228 -15.68 10.01 -11.04
CA HIS A 228 -16.57 8.93 -11.44
C HIS A 228 -17.64 8.71 -10.38
N ARG A 229 -18.86 8.42 -10.83
CA ARG A 229 -19.98 8.11 -9.93
C ARG A 229 -20.13 6.60 -9.75
N VAL A 230 -20.15 6.15 -8.50
CA VAL A 230 -20.43 4.76 -8.15
C VAL A 230 -21.61 4.74 -7.19
N ALA A 231 -22.72 4.17 -7.63
CA ALA A 231 -24.01 4.33 -6.95
C ALA A 231 -24.36 5.82 -6.76
N ASP A 232 -24.45 6.30 -5.53
CA ASP A 232 -24.72 7.67 -5.10
C ASP A 232 -23.45 8.41 -4.59
N LEU A 233 -22.27 7.80 -4.72
CA LEU A 233 -21.00 8.43 -4.39
C LEU A 233 -20.37 9.12 -5.59
N GLU A 234 -19.77 10.28 -5.37
CA GLU A 234 -18.83 10.92 -6.29
C GLU A 234 -17.39 10.66 -5.83
N ILE A 235 -16.62 9.99 -6.68
CA ILE A 235 -15.25 9.60 -6.39
C ILE A 235 -14.32 10.36 -7.31
N THR A 236 -13.51 11.26 -6.74
CA THR A 236 -12.60 12.12 -7.50
C THR A 236 -11.16 11.66 -7.29
N CYS A 237 -10.46 11.41 -8.39
CA CYS A 237 -9.02 11.20 -8.40
C CYS A 237 -8.33 12.55 -8.24
N THR A 238 -7.66 12.81 -7.12
CA THR A 238 -7.01 14.08 -6.82
C THR A 238 -5.49 13.98 -6.89
N ALA A 239 -4.83 15.15 -6.94
CA ALA A 239 -3.39 15.22 -7.04
C ALA A 239 -2.68 14.61 -5.83
N ALA A 240 -1.49 14.06 -6.05
CA ALA A 240 -0.62 13.54 -5.00
C ALA A 240 0.85 13.80 -5.39
N GLN A 241 1.72 13.92 -4.39
CA GLN A 241 3.16 14.06 -4.58
C GLN A 241 3.87 12.75 -4.25
N HIS A 242 4.01 11.86 -5.23
CA HIS A 242 4.61 10.54 -5.07
C HIS A 242 5.28 10.08 -6.38
N PHE A 243 5.42 8.77 -6.57
CA PHE A 243 5.93 8.15 -7.78
C PHE A 243 5.26 6.78 -8.00
N SER A 244 5.59 6.09 -9.10
CA SER A 244 5.13 4.71 -9.33
C SER A 244 6.26 3.81 -9.81
N GLY A 245 6.09 2.50 -9.69
CA GLY A 245 7.00 1.50 -10.23
C GLY A 245 6.90 0.13 -9.59
N ARG A 246 6.75 -0.88 -10.44
CA ARG A 246 6.78 -2.31 -10.04
C ARG A 246 8.03 -3.05 -10.49
N GLY A 247 8.88 -2.42 -11.29
CA GLY A 247 10.11 -3.01 -11.84
C GLY A 247 11.20 -1.97 -12.05
N LEU A 248 12.00 -2.13 -13.09
CA LEU A 248 13.10 -1.21 -13.40
C LEU A 248 12.63 0.13 -13.98
N HIS A 249 11.46 0.15 -14.62
CA HIS A 249 10.86 1.36 -15.16
C HIS A 249 9.94 1.99 -14.10
N ARG A 250 10.21 3.24 -13.73
CA ARG A 250 9.39 4.03 -12.80
C ARG A 250 8.45 4.95 -13.58
N ASN A 251 7.41 5.41 -12.91
CA ASN A 251 6.50 6.45 -13.37
C ASN A 251 5.76 6.11 -14.68
N ALA A 252 5.57 4.82 -14.97
CA ALA A 252 4.80 4.37 -16.14
C ALA A 252 3.28 4.48 -15.91
N THR A 253 2.86 4.57 -14.64
CA THR A 253 1.47 4.76 -14.21
C THR A 253 1.39 6.03 -13.36
N LEU A 254 0.21 6.65 -13.30
CA LEU A 254 -0.05 7.80 -12.44
C LEU A 254 -0.26 7.33 -10.99
N TRP A 255 -0.03 8.21 -10.03
CA TRP A 255 -0.35 8.05 -8.60
C TRP A 255 -1.36 9.11 -8.18
N SER A 256 -2.13 8.88 -7.13
CA SER A 256 -3.26 9.74 -6.78
C SER A 256 -3.58 9.72 -5.30
N SER A 257 -4.29 10.76 -4.87
CA SER A 257 -5.12 10.75 -3.67
C SER A 257 -6.60 10.63 -4.09
N TRP A 258 -7.49 10.39 -3.15
CA TRP A 258 -8.90 10.16 -3.42
C TRP A 258 -9.80 11.03 -2.55
N VAL A 259 -10.81 11.62 -3.18
CA VAL A 259 -11.99 12.17 -2.50
C VAL A 259 -13.15 11.19 -2.71
N VAL A 260 -13.85 10.84 -1.63
CA VAL A 260 -15.06 10.04 -1.64
C VAL A 260 -16.18 10.87 -1.03
N ALA A 261 -17.01 11.46 -1.89
CA ALA A 261 -18.11 12.32 -1.50
C ALA A 261 -19.45 11.57 -1.58
N GLY A 262 -20.17 11.54 -0.46
CA GLY A 262 -21.59 11.21 -0.39
C GLY A 262 -22.47 12.46 -0.55
N ARG A 263 -23.72 12.35 -0.15
CA ARG A 263 -24.71 13.44 -0.20
C ARG A 263 -24.49 14.48 0.90
N GLN A 264 -23.97 14.06 2.05
CA GLN A 264 -23.77 14.84 3.26
C GLN A 264 -22.38 14.66 3.85
N ARG A 265 -21.74 13.53 3.58
CA ARG A 265 -20.42 13.17 4.13
C ARG A 265 -19.34 13.22 3.07
N ASN A 266 -18.12 13.54 3.49
CA ASN A 266 -16.98 13.59 2.60
C ASN A 266 -15.71 13.04 3.26
N VAL A 267 -15.00 12.17 2.54
CA VAL A 267 -13.77 11.52 2.99
C VAL A 267 -12.62 11.87 2.07
N TYR A 268 -11.46 12.14 2.64
CA TYR A 268 -10.22 12.25 1.89
C TYR A 268 -9.26 11.12 2.25
N TYR A 269 -8.57 10.57 1.25
CA TYR A 269 -7.48 9.61 1.42
C TYR A 269 -6.24 10.03 0.64
N THR A 270 -5.09 10.11 1.31
CA THR A 270 -3.85 10.65 0.71
C THR A 270 -3.17 9.73 -0.29
N GLY A 271 -3.43 8.42 -0.26
CA GLY A 271 -2.42 7.46 -0.72
C GLY A 271 -1.14 7.65 0.10
N ASP A 272 0.00 7.51 -0.56
CA ASP A 272 1.32 7.77 0.02
C ASP A 272 1.89 9.13 -0.37
N SER A 273 1.04 10.11 -0.59
CA SER A 273 1.51 11.43 -1.00
C SER A 273 2.43 12.06 0.06
N GLY A 274 3.57 12.61 -0.37
CA GLY A 274 4.33 13.58 0.41
C GLY A 274 3.57 14.91 0.57
N TYR A 275 4.15 15.85 1.32
CA TYR A 275 3.52 17.14 1.56
C TYR A 275 3.71 18.10 0.37
N PHE A 276 2.62 18.74 -0.05
CA PHE A 276 2.61 19.67 -1.17
C PHE A 276 1.46 20.68 -1.04
N ALA A 277 1.61 21.83 -1.71
CA ALA A 277 0.64 22.93 -1.63
C ALA A 277 -0.77 22.59 -2.14
N GLY A 278 -0.92 21.51 -2.92
CA GLY A 278 -2.21 21.12 -3.49
C GLY A 278 -3.20 20.58 -2.45
N TYR A 279 -2.78 20.26 -1.22
CA TYR A 279 -3.73 19.94 -0.15
C TYR A 279 -4.67 21.11 0.16
N ALA A 280 -4.17 22.35 0.16
CA ALA A 280 -5.01 23.53 0.37
C ALA A 280 -5.99 23.75 -0.80
N GLU A 281 -5.55 23.49 -2.04
CA GLU A 281 -6.42 23.53 -3.22
C GLU A 281 -7.54 22.49 -3.14
N ILE A 282 -7.19 21.26 -2.72
CA ILE A 282 -8.16 20.16 -2.54
C ILE A 282 -9.14 20.48 -1.41
N GLY A 283 -8.67 20.97 -0.26
CA GLY A 283 -9.51 21.39 0.85
C GLY A 283 -10.45 22.55 0.52
N ALA A 284 -10.00 23.46 -0.36
CA ALA A 284 -10.85 24.54 -0.88
C ALA A 284 -11.90 24.04 -1.87
N ALA A 285 -11.56 23.10 -2.75
CA ALA A 285 -12.44 22.61 -3.81
C ALA A 285 -13.46 21.57 -3.34
N HIS A 286 -13.07 20.71 -2.39
CA HIS A 286 -13.86 19.56 -1.98
C HIS A 286 -14.21 19.57 -0.48
N GLY A 287 -13.44 20.28 0.34
CA GLY A 287 -13.64 20.30 1.79
C GLY A 287 -14.80 21.19 2.26
N PRO A 288 -15.13 21.15 3.57
CA PRO A 288 -14.43 20.40 4.60
C PRO A 288 -14.70 18.89 4.50
N PHE A 289 -13.73 18.08 4.96
CA PHE A 289 -13.88 16.63 5.02
C PHE A 289 -14.28 16.21 6.43
N ASP A 290 -15.24 15.31 6.58
CA ASP A 290 -15.59 14.74 7.89
C ASP A 290 -14.41 13.94 8.48
N VAL A 291 -13.72 13.17 7.62
CA VAL A 291 -12.54 12.40 8.00
C VAL A 291 -11.48 12.44 6.91
N THR A 292 -10.22 12.53 7.33
CA THR A 292 -9.05 12.40 6.45
C THR A 292 -8.24 11.18 6.86
N LEU A 293 -7.96 10.31 5.90
CA LEU A 293 -7.11 9.14 6.03
C LEU A 293 -5.74 9.51 5.46
N ILE A 294 -4.76 9.73 6.35
CA ILE A 294 -3.48 10.35 5.99
C ILE A 294 -2.33 9.43 6.37
N GLN A 295 -1.43 9.17 5.42
CA GLN A 295 -0.22 8.39 5.67
C GLN A 295 0.67 9.07 6.71
N ILE A 296 1.30 8.29 7.59
CA ILE A 296 2.23 8.83 8.61
C ILE A 296 3.58 8.10 8.70
N GLY A 297 3.72 6.93 8.08
CA GLY A 297 4.93 6.12 8.14
C GLY A 297 5.71 6.11 6.83
N ALA A 298 6.83 5.38 6.84
CA ALA A 298 7.75 5.22 5.71
C ALA A 298 8.50 6.50 5.28
N TYR A 299 8.50 7.54 6.12
CA TYR A 299 9.29 8.76 5.88
C TYR A 299 10.78 8.54 6.17
N ASP A 300 11.62 9.32 5.50
CA ASP A 300 13.03 9.47 5.80
C ASP A 300 13.53 10.80 5.21
N ARG A 301 14.61 11.35 5.80
CA ARG A 301 15.28 12.55 5.28
C ARG A 301 15.89 12.32 3.89
N ALA A 302 16.13 11.07 3.49
CA ALA A 302 16.63 10.70 2.18
C ALA A 302 15.58 10.82 1.06
N TRP A 303 14.28 10.85 1.38
CA TRP A 303 13.19 11.02 0.41
C TRP A 303 12.05 11.92 0.96
N PRO A 304 12.38 13.14 1.39
CA PRO A 304 11.48 13.97 2.21
C PRO A 304 10.27 14.49 1.43
N SER A 305 10.25 14.34 0.10
CA SER A 305 9.22 14.91 -0.76
C SER A 305 8.09 13.94 -1.09
N ILE A 306 8.24 12.64 -0.79
CA ILE A 306 7.30 11.60 -1.23
C ILE A 306 6.63 10.82 -0.10
N HIS A 307 7.08 10.98 1.15
CA HIS A 307 6.38 10.48 2.33
C HIS A 307 6.41 11.59 3.37
N MET A 308 5.24 11.92 3.94
CA MET A 308 5.15 12.97 4.95
C MET A 308 5.75 12.52 6.26
N PHE A 309 6.50 13.41 6.90
CA PHE A 309 6.71 13.32 8.35
C PHE A 309 5.36 13.49 9.08
N PRO A 310 5.19 12.93 10.30
CA PRO A 310 3.92 13.02 11.03
C PRO A 310 3.42 14.46 11.24
N GLU A 311 4.33 15.42 11.39
CA GLU A 311 3.98 16.85 11.54
C GLU A 311 3.49 17.46 10.22
N GLU A 312 4.05 17.04 9.10
CA GLU A 312 3.56 17.42 7.77
C GLU A 312 2.20 16.78 7.47
N ALA A 313 1.94 15.57 7.99
CA ALA A 313 0.64 14.94 7.91
C ALA A 313 -0.43 15.76 8.65
N VAL A 314 -0.08 16.38 9.80
CA VAL A 314 -0.96 17.35 10.50
C VAL A 314 -1.16 18.62 9.67
N ASN A 315 -0.13 19.14 9.00
CA ASN A 315 -0.30 20.27 8.07
C ASN A 315 -1.27 19.92 6.93
N ALA A 316 -1.11 18.73 6.32
CA ALA A 316 -2.01 18.27 5.27
C ALA A 316 -3.46 18.19 5.75
N HIS A 317 -3.70 17.62 6.94
CA HIS A 317 -5.03 17.56 7.56
C HIS A 317 -5.70 18.94 7.68
N LEU A 318 -4.93 19.93 8.15
CA LEU A 318 -5.41 21.30 8.33
C LEU A 318 -5.68 22.00 6.99
N ASP A 319 -4.78 21.85 6.01
CA ASP A 319 -4.96 22.40 4.66
C ASP A 319 -6.17 21.79 3.93
N LEU A 320 -6.43 20.51 4.17
CA LEU A 320 -7.61 19.79 3.69
C LEU A 320 -8.90 20.23 4.40
N ARG A 321 -8.81 20.97 5.51
CA ARG A 321 -9.95 21.31 6.39
C ARG A 321 -10.65 20.05 6.90
N GLY A 322 -9.87 19.08 7.35
CA GLY A 322 -10.38 17.82 7.91
C GLY A 322 -11.00 17.99 9.30
N GLY A 323 -12.03 17.19 9.58
CA GLY A 323 -12.69 17.12 10.89
C GLY A 323 -12.04 16.11 11.84
N LEU A 324 -11.91 14.85 11.41
CA LEU A 324 -11.23 13.77 12.14
C LEU A 324 -10.01 13.28 11.35
N PHE A 325 -8.85 13.18 12.01
CA PHE A 325 -7.66 12.52 11.46
C PHE A 325 -7.67 11.04 11.85
N VAL A 326 -7.59 10.12 10.87
CA VAL A 326 -7.25 8.71 11.10
C VAL A 326 -5.94 8.36 10.37
N PRO A 327 -4.88 7.92 11.08
CA PRO A 327 -3.59 7.63 10.45
C PRO A 327 -3.58 6.26 9.76
N VAL A 328 -2.94 6.25 8.59
CA VAL A 328 -2.68 5.04 7.79
C VAL A 328 -1.18 4.93 7.45
N HIS A 329 -0.79 3.89 6.73
CA HIS A 329 0.59 3.66 6.28
C HIS A 329 1.61 3.42 7.42
N TRP A 330 1.18 2.80 8.52
CA TRP A 330 2.03 2.47 9.68
C TRP A 330 1.63 1.12 10.32
N ALA A 331 2.43 0.64 11.28
CA ALA A 331 2.24 -0.58 12.09
C ALA A 331 2.02 -1.92 11.36
N THR A 332 2.07 -1.96 10.04
CA THR A 332 1.84 -3.19 9.27
C THR A 332 3.05 -3.65 8.50
N PHE A 333 3.75 -2.78 7.77
CA PHE A 333 5.01 -3.13 7.10
C PHE A 333 6.14 -2.23 7.58
N ASN A 334 7.35 -2.79 7.59
CA ASN A 334 8.55 -2.04 7.92
C ASN A 334 9.23 -1.56 6.63
N LEU A 335 8.93 -0.33 6.23
CA LEU A 335 9.32 0.26 4.93
C LEU A 335 10.35 1.40 5.04
N ALA A 336 10.67 1.86 6.25
CA ALA A 336 11.71 2.87 6.50
C ALA A 336 12.53 2.53 7.76
N LEU A 337 13.47 3.40 8.11
CA LEU A 337 14.44 3.16 9.18
C LEU A 337 14.02 3.67 10.55
N HIS A 338 12.91 4.39 10.68
CA HIS A 338 12.37 4.82 11.98
C HIS A 338 11.86 3.64 12.83
N ASP A 339 11.73 3.85 14.15
CA ASP A 339 11.07 2.88 15.03
C ASP A 339 9.62 2.64 14.57
N TRP A 340 9.09 1.43 14.79
CA TRP A 340 7.78 1.08 14.25
C TRP A 340 6.64 1.93 14.85
N SER A 341 6.77 2.38 16.11
CA SER A 341 5.82 3.22 16.82
C SER A 341 6.07 4.73 16.67
N GLU A 342 7.28 5.15 16.27
CA GLU A 342 7.66 6.56 16.18
C GLU A 342 6.66 7.41 15.35
N PRO A 343 6.16 6.94 14.18
CA PRO A 343 5.20 7.71 13.39
C PRO A 343 3.98 8.17 14.20
N VAL A 344 3.40 7.26 14.98
CA VAL A 344 2.14 7.53 15.69
C VAL A 344 2.39 8.28 16.99
N ASP A 345 3.53 8.07 17.65
CA ASP A 345 3.92 8.85 18.83
C ASP A 345 4.11 10.33 18.46
N ARG A 346 4.79 10.61 17.34
CA ARG A 346 4.98 11.96 16.82
C ARG A 346 3.69 12.60 16.34
N LEU A 347 2.86 11.85 15.60
CA LEU A 347 1.53 12.31 15.23
C LEU A 347 0.71 12.71 16.46
N TRP A 348 0.68 11.86 17.49
CA TRP A 348 -0.14 12.10 18.67
C TRP A 348 0.33 13.34 19.45
N ALA A 349 1.65 13.55 19.52
CA ALA A 349 2.21 14.76 20.12
C ALA A 349 1.83 16.03 19.34
N GLU A 350 2.00 16.02 18.02
CA GLU A 350 1.68 17.18 17.17
C GLU A 350 0.18 17.48 17.14
N ALA A 351 -0.66 16.45 17.03
CA ALA A 351 -2.11 16.59 17.05
C ALA A 351 -2.61 17.22 18.35
N LYS A 352 -2.05 16.82 19.51
CA LYS A 352 -2.33 17.47 20.81
C LYS A 352 -1.89 18.92 20.82
N ALA A 353 -0.70 19.23 20.32
CA ALA A 353 -0.15 20.59 20.31
C ALA A 353 -1.00 21.56 19.47
N ARG A 354 -1.73 21.05 18.47
CA ARG A 354 -2.52 21.84 17.52
C ARG A 354 -4.03 21.64 17.61
N ASP A 355 -4.49 20.97 18.67
CA ASP A 355 -5.91 20.68 18.93
C ASP A 355 -6.61 19.96 17.76
N VAL A 356 -5.91 19.03 17.12
CA VAL A 356 -6.45 18.20 16.04
C VAL A 356 -7.16 16.98 16.62
N ARG A 357 -8.42 16.78 16.22
CA ARG A 357 -9.20 15.59 16.59
C ARG A 357 -8.60 14.36 15.90
N LEU A 358 -8.16 13.39 16.70
CA LEU A 358 -7.43 12.22 16.24
C LEU A 358 -8.10 10.94 16.74
N ALA A 359 -8.20 9.94 15.86
CA ALA A 359 -8.53 8.55 16.23
C ALA A 359 -7.42 7.62 15.75
N VAL A 360 -6.91 6.76 16.63
CA VAL A 360 -5.83 5.81 16.32
C VAL A 360 -6.35 4.38 16.55
N PRO A 361 -7.10 3.81 15.59
CA PRO A 361 -7.68 2.48 15.76
C PRO A 361 -6.62 1.39 15.81
N ARG A 362 -6.92 0.30 16.52
CA ARG A 362 -6.24 -0.98 16.30
C ARG A 362 -6.61 -1.54 14.92
N PRO A 363 -5.78 -2.39 14.30
CA PRO A 363 -6.18 -3.05 13.06
C PRO A 363 -7.48 -3.87 13.25
N GLY A 364 -8.49 -3.51 12.45
CA GLY A 364 -9.85 -4.06 12.42
C GLY A 364 -10.83 -3.40 13.38
N GLU A 365 -10.40 -2.39 14.16
CA GLU A 365 -11.28 -1.57 14.99
C GLU A 365 -12.08 -0.59 14.12
N ARG A 366 -13.39 -0.51 14.40
CA ARG A 366 -14.29 0.43 13.73
C ARG A 366 -14.24 1.78 14.43
N VAL A 367 -13.98 2.83 13.67
CA VAL A 367 -14.10 4.23 14.09
C VAL A 367 -15.42 4.78 13.57
N VAL A 368 -16.31 5.18 14.48
CA VAL A 368 -17.49 5.98 14.15
C VAL A 368 -17.06 7.45 14.11
N VAL A 369 -17.14 8.12 12.95
CA VAL A 369 -16.51 9.45 12.80
C VAL A 369 -17.15 10.52 13.70
N ASP A 370 -18.45 10.43 13.95
CA ASP A 370 -19.14 11.36 14.83
C ASP A 370 -18.80 11.13 16.32
N ASP A 371 -18.50 9.89 16.71
CA ASP A 371 -18.14 9.47 18.07
C ASP A 371 -16.91 8.53 18.08
N PRO A 372 -15.71 9.07 17.75
CA PRO A 372 -14.51 8.28 17.63
C PRO A 372 -14.00 7.86 19.01
N PRO A 373 -13.39 6.67 19.12
CA PRO A 373 -12.81 6.23 20.38
C PRO A 373 -11.67 7.16 20.81
N PRO A 374 -11.45 7.35 22.12
CA PRO A 374 -10.30 8.11 22.60
C PRO A 374 -9.00 7.40 22.24
N VAL A 375 -7.94 8.18 22.00
CA VAL A 375 -6.60 7.63 21.78
C VAL A 375 -6.06 7.06 23.10
N ASP A 376 -5.86 5.74 23.14
CA ASP A 376 -5.50 4.99 24.36
C ASP A 376 -4.04 4.52 24.40
N GLY A 377 -3.25 4.83 23.37
CA GLY A 377 -1.83 4.48 23.32
C GLY A 377 -1.54 2.98 23.16
N TRP A 378 -2.46 2.18 22.61
CA TRP A 378 -2.31 0.73 22.52
C TRP A 378 -0.96 0.26 21.92
N TRP A 379 -0.39 1.01 20.98
CA TRP A 379 0.89 0.67 20.35
C TRP A 379 2.06 0.75 21.34
N GLN A 380 1.99 1.64 22.32
CA GLN A 380 3.04 1.83 23.34
C GLN A 380 3.17 0.61 24.24
N SER A 381 2.09 -0.15 24.42
CA SER A 381 2.09 -1.38 25.22
C SER A 381 2.84 -2.53 24.57
N VAL A 382 3.08 -2.45 23.25
CA VAL A 382 3.79 -3.47 22.46
C VAL A 382 4.99 -2.87 21.73
N ALA A 383 5.40 -1.65 22.12
CA ALA A 383 6.46 -0.89 21.47
C ALA A 383 7.79 -1.62 21.46
#